data_AF-A0A0G1DWN4-F1
#
_entry.id   AF-A0A0G1DWN4-F1
#
_cell.length_a   1.000
_cell.length_b   1.000
_cell.length_c   1.000
_cell.angle_alpha   90.00
_cell.angle_beta   90.00
_cell.angle_gamma   90.00
#
_symmetry.space_group_name_H-M   'P 1'
#
loop_
_entity.id
_entity.type
_entity.pdbx_description
1 polymer ?
#
loop_
_entity_poly.entity_id
_entity_poly.type
_entity_poly.pdbx_seq_one_letter_code
_entity_poly.pdbx_strand_id
1 'polypeptide(L)'
;MSKKYFLVLGLFLAAGFLFLNIYSAKAETWTWTGGGDKQTWTDAGNWGLSANAGANQYPGATSTPDVVIIANTQGLMVYATTTLNYGVNTLRLGAANIGWTLVVGNANFGASSTVSIIGTSTLKLATSTQGAGTLNLAQTDEGAPLMLPATATFTPATGTVAYIGGGTAAITVATTTFYNLQLTPTSTAAIRTYTFGSGNTVAQSATTTVSNVFTISTAAKADFNGITDLLLSGSGTVFSKANGDFIQASKVVYSSTSATNIATGTYANLEITGAATKTLLGNTTATSTITVPSGATLAISTFTFTATGATWTNSGTVTEGTGGKIVLAGTGVLSNSAGGSAVTNFGSFDSYPVVHVQITDTSLNLVAATAETKTATVTGTSGITDSETVTLTETTVSSGIFRGSLTVSLSGSDVADKLDYQGNGTVSYTWTDSQDSDDTETAAATFTGTSPGGGGGSGGAVTVVVATPAVPATPATPAAPTLDSVSIKIVSVVAKVAALTKDSPAADIAAVQAEIAAILNDIQALQAAQPTPQGVALGFNFVRPLALGLRHADVSKLQEALKADSSIYPEGLVTGYFGPATLRAVQKFQEKYGITSSGQPGYGNVGPNTRAKLNELYK
;
A
#
# COMPACT_ATOMS: atom_id res chain seq x y z
N MET A 1 -10.01 30.50 -75.77
CA MET A 1 -9.54 30.30 -74.38
C MET A 1 -10.77 30.21 -73.49
N SER A 2 -10.93 29.06 -72.83
CA SER A 2 -12.25 28.50 -72.50
C SER A 2 -12.76 28.88 -71.11
N LYS A 3 -14.10 28.84 -70.97
CA LYS A 3 -14.91 28.94 -69.74
C LYS A 3 -14.38 28.12 -68.54
N LYS A 4 -13.45 27.18 -68.75
CA LYS A 4 -12.78 26.41 -67.68
C LYS A 4 -11.91 27.28 -66.76
N TYR A 5 -11.34 28.38 -67.24
CA TYR A 5 -10.52 29.26 -66.37
C TYR A 5 -11.37 30.14 -65.43
N PHE A 6 -12.58 30.52 -65.83
CA PHE A 6 -13.49 31.29 -64.97
C PHE A 6 -14.04 30.45 -63.81
N LEU A 7 -14.29 29.16 -64.04
CA LEU A 7 -14.74 28.25 -62.97
C LEU A 7 -13.62 28.00 -61.94
N VAL A 8 -12.37 27.86 -62.41
CA VAL A 8 -11.20 27.67 -61.53
C VAL A 8 -10.90 28.94 -60.74
N LEU A 9 -10.94 30.13 -61.36
CA LEU A 9 -10.75 31.39 -60.65
C LEU A 9 -11.86 31.67 -59.63
N GLY A 10 -13.11 31.31 -59.96
CA GLY A 10 -14.25 31.39 -59.04
C GLY A 10 -14.13 30.43 -57.86
N LEU A 11 -13.59 29.22 -58.06
CA LEU A 11 -13.32 28.26 -56.99
C LEU A 11 -12.17 28.70 -56.08
N PHE A 12 -11.13 29.35 -56.63
CA PHE A 12 -10.04 29.91 -55.82
C PHE A 12 -10.48 31.14 -55.00
N LEU A 13 -11.37 31.98 -55.54
CA LEU A 13 -11.98 33.09 -54.77
C LEU A 13 -12.94 32.57 -53.69
N ALA A 14 -13.74 31.54 -53.98
CA ALA A 14 -14.61 30.92 -52.99
C ALA A 14 -13.83 30.18 -51.89
N ALA A 15 -12.73 29.49 -52.23
CA ALA A 15 -11.82 28.89 -51.25
C ALA A 15 -11.07 29.98 -50.46
N GLY A 16 -10.66 31.08 -51.09
CA GLY A 16 -10.07 32.24 -50.41
C GLY A 16 -11.00 32.86 -49.37
N PHE A 17 -12.30 32.96 -49.65
CA PHE A 17 -13.31 33.42 -48.68
C PHE A 17 -13.65 32.36 -47.62
N LEU A 18 -13.55 31.06 -47.94
CA LEU A 18 -13.75 29.99 -46.96
C LEU A 18 -12.58 29.87 -45.96
N PHE A 19 -11.36 30.25 -46.37
CA PHE A 19 -10.18 30.32 -45.49
C PHE A 19 -9.97 31.69 -44.81
N LEU A 20 -10.76 32.72 -45.15
CA LEU A 20 -10.75 34.02 -44.46
C LEU A 20 -11.84 34.15 -43.38
N ASN A 21 -12.51 33.05 -43.04
CA ASN A 21 -13.36 32.96 -41.85
C ASN A 21 -12.63 32.17 -40.74
N ILE A 22 -11.35 32.49 -40.54
CA ILE A 22 -10.74 32.29 -39.23
C ILE A 22 -11.43 33.34 -38.34
N TYR A 23 -12.49 32.91 -37.64
CA TYR A 23 -12.88 33.55 -36.39
C TYR A 23 -11.67 33.41 -35.46
N SER A 24 -10.72 34.34 -35.58
CA SER A 24 -9.84 34.64 -34.46
C SER A 24 -10.77 35.21 -33.41
N ALA A 25 -11.16 34.37 -32.45
CA ALA A 25 -11.64 34.84 -31.16
C ALA A 25 -10.53 35.72 -30.59
N LYS A 26 -10.60 37.03 -30.88
CA LYS A 26 -9.71 37.99 -30.26
C LYS A 26 -10.09 37.97 -28.78
N ALA A 27 -9.14 37.61 -27.92
CA ALA A 27 -9.26 37.85 -26.49
C ALA A 27 -9.38 39.37 -26.31
N GLU A 28 -10.58 39.85 -26.02
CA GLU A 28 -10.80 41.25 -25.66
C GLU A 28 -10.46 41.42 -24.18
N THR A 29 -9.40 42.19 -23.88
CA THR A 29 -9.04 42.50 -22.49
C THR A 29 -9.85 43.70 -22.01
N TRP A 30 -10.71 43.49 -21.04
CA TRP A 30 -11.58 44.53 -20.46
C TRP A 30 -11.00 45.10 -19.16
N THR A 31 -10.18 46.15 -19.24
CA THR A 31 -9.60 46.79 -18.04
C THR A 31 -10.60 47.73 -17.37
N TRP A 32 -10.91 47.51 -16.09
CA TRP A 32 -11.76 48.41 -15.30
C TRP A 32 -10.88 49.39 -14.50
N THR A 33 -10.96 50.69 -14.80
CA THR A 33 -10.15 51.74 -14.15
C THR A 33 -10.92 52.58 -13.13
N GLY A 34 -12.14 52.17 -12.76
CA GLY A 34 -13.01 52.95 -11.88
C GLY A 34 -12.49 53.04 -10.44
N GLY A 35 -12.21 54.26 -9.96
CA GLY A 35 -12.01 54.52 -8.54
C GLY A 35 -13.36 54.81 -7.87
N GLY A 36 -13.66 54.15 -6.75
CA GLY A 36 -14.82 54.45 -5.90
C GLY A 36 -15.25 53.28 -4.99
N ASP A 37 -15.70 53.61 -3.78
CA ASP A 37 -16.17 52.68 -2.75
C ASP A 37 -17.33 51.79 -3.22
N LYS A 38 -17.36 50.53 -2.71
CA LYS A 38 -18.45 49.51 -2.79
C LYS A 38 -19.48 49.72 -3.91
N GLN A 39 -19.30 49.05 -5.04
CA GLN A 39 -20.31 49.02 -6.10
C GLN A 39 -20.98 47.64 -6.24
N THR A 40 -22.30 47.62 -6.19
CA THR A 40 -23.17 46.47 -6.51
C THR A 40 -23.34 46.35 -8.03
N TRP A 41 -23.05 45.18 -8.60
CA TRP A 41 -23.28 44.83 -10.00
C TRP A 41 -24.79 44.70 -10.28
N THR A 42 -25.46 45.84 -10.39
CA THR A 42 -26.90 45.90 -10.73
C THR A 42 -27.17 46.75 -11.97
N ASP A 43 -26.19 47.53 -12.45
CA ASP A 43 -26.37 48.43 -13.59
C ASP A 43 -25.26 48.27 -14.64
N ALA A 44 -25.64 47.89 -15.85
CA ALA A 44 -24.74 47.73 -17.00
C ALA A 44 -24.17 49.05 -17.51
N GLY A 45 -24.76 50.19 -17.14
CA GLY A 45 -24.26 51.53 -17.50
C GLY A 45 -23.01 51.97 -16.73
N ASN A 46 -22.62 51.26 -15.67
CA ASN A 46 -21.46 51.61 -14.84
C ASN A 46 -20.15 50.93 -15.29
N TRP A 47 -20.21 50.17 -16.39
CA TRP A 47 -19.02 49.69 -17.08
C TRP A 47 -18.48 50.89 -17.86
N GLY A 48 -17.41 51.51 -17.37
CA GLY A 48 -16.74 52.62 -18.05
C GLY A 48 -16.23 52.18 -19.42
N LEU A 49 -17.10 52.19 -20.43
CA LEU A 49 -16.76 52.01 -21.82
C LEU A 49 -15.91 53.22 -22.22
N SER A 50 -14.59 53.03 -22.39
CA SER A 50 -13.82 54.02 -23.14
C SER A 50 -14.48 54.15 -24.51
N ALA A 51 -14.75 55.39 -24.93
CA ALA A 51 -15.74 55.78 -25.94
C ALA A 51 -15.47 55.33 -27.41
N ASN A 52 -14.82 54.19 -27.64
CA ASN A 52 -14.56 53.62 -28.97
C ASN A 52 -14.94 52.13 -29.12
N ALA A 53 -15.57 51.51 -28.13
CA ALA A 53 -16.16 50.18 -28.29
C ALA A 53 -17.65 50.31 -28.61
N GLY A 54 -18.08 49.85 -29.78
CA GLY A 54 -19.48 49.88 -30.21
C GLY A 54 -20.41 49.18 -29.21
N ALA A 55 -21.64 49.68 -29.14
CA ALA A 55 -22.65 49.41 -28.11
C ALA A 55 -23.23 47.97 -28.03
N ASN A 56 -22.43 46.91 -28.13
CA ASN A 56 -22.92 45.52 -28.13
C ASN A 56 -22.05 44.52 -27.34
N GLN A 57 -21.36 44.95 -26.28
CA GLN A 57 -20.48 44.05 -25.51
C GLN A 57 -20.77 44.15 -24.02
N TYR A 58 -21.87 43.49 -23.62
CA TYR A 58 -22.16 43.16 -22.24
C TYR A 58 -21.50 41.80 -21.88
N PRO A 59 -21.16 41.54 -20.61
CA PRO A 59 -20.94 40.17 -20.14
C PRO A 59 -22.28 39.43 -20.25
N GLY A 60 -22.41 38.60 -21.27
CA GLY A 60 -23.69 38.04 -21.75
C GLY A 60 -23.79 37.95 -23.28
N ALA A 61 -22.82 38.50 -24.01
CA ALA A 61 -22.68 38.26 -25.45
C ALA A 61 -22.50 36.76 -25.75
N THR A 62 -23.20 36.27 -26.77
CA THR A 62 -23.20 34.86 -27.22
C THR A 62 -21.89 34.42 -27.89
N SER A 63 -20.90 35.31 -27.98
CA SER A 63 -19.54 35.01 -28.42
C SER A 63 -18.61 35.09 -27.21
N THR A 64 -17.90 33.99 -26.93
CA THR A 64 -17.06 33.68 -25.77
C THR A 64 -15.83 34.60 -25.60
N PRO A 65 -15.86 35.72 -24.85
CA PRO A 65 -14.67 36.54 -24.64
C PRO A 65 -13.91 36.07 -23.40
N ASP A 66 -12.62 36.39 -23.29
CA ASP A 66 -11.93 36.35 -22.00
C ASP A 66 -12.31 37.59 -21.18
N VAL A 67 -12.54 37.44 -19.88
CA VAL A 67 -12.87 38.57 -18.98
C VAL A 67 -11.77 38.72 -17.95
N VAL A 68 -11.02 39.81 -18.03
CA VAL A 68 -9.90 40.11 -17.14
C VAL A 68 -10.23 41.36 -16.34
N ILE A 69 -10.58 41.22 -15.06
CA ILE A 69 -10.88 42.36 -14.18
C ILE A 69 -9.57 42.77 -13.48
N ILE A 70 -8.96 43.87 -13.96
CA ILE A 70 -7.77 44.49 -13.35
C ILE A 70 -8.16 45.90 -12.91
N ALA A 71 -7.88 46.26 -11.67
CA ALA A 71 -7.90 47.66 -11.22
C ALA A 71 -6.64 48.04 -10.44
N ASN A 72 -6.40 49.35 -10.35
CA ASN A 72 -5.15 49.98 -9.93
C ASN A 72 -5.12 50.42 -8.44
N THR A 73 -6.13 50.07 -7.64
CA THR A 73 -6.30 50.53 -6.25
C THR A 73 -6.59 49.38 -5.28
N GLN A 74 -6.08 49.49 -4.04
CA GLN A 74 -6.16 48.47 -2.98
C GLN A 74 -7.54 48.40 -2.30
N GLY A 75 -8.01 47.20 -1.93
CA GLY A 75 -9.07 47.01 -0.93
C GLY A 75 -10.52 47.03 -1.42
N LEU A 76 -10.78 46.82 -2.71
CA LEU A 76 -12.15 46.85 -3.23
C LEU A 76 -12.93 45.54 -2.94
N MET A 77 -14.15 45.70 -2.43
CA MET A 77 -15.17 44.65 -2.35
C MET A 77 -16.17 44.81 -3.49
N VAL A 78 -16.33 43.77 -4.31
CA VAL A 78 -17.25 43.75 -5.45
C VAL A 78 -18.40 42.79 -5.14
N TYR A 79 -19.64 43.27 -5.25
CA TYR A 79 -20.83 42.44 -5.00
C TYR A 79 -21.55 42.13 -6.31
N ALA A 80 -21.55 40.85 -6.70
CA ALA A 80 -22.40 40.32 -7.77
C ALA A 80 -23.71 39.77 -7.17
N THR A 81 -24.82 40.45 -7.45
CA THR A 81 -26.16 40.09 -6.92
C THR A 81 -26.94 39.15 -7.84
N THR A 82 -26.45 38.91 -9.06
CA THR A 82 -27.04 38.02 -10.07
C THR A 82 -26.25 36.71 -10.23
N THR A 83 -26.89 35.68 -10.78
CA THR A 83 -26.21 34.43 -11.14
C THR A 83 -25.18 34.70 -12.23
N LEU A 84 -23.91 34.42 -11.94
CA LEU A 84 -22.87 34.42 -12.96
C LEU A 84 -22.99 33.13 -13.78
N ASN A 85 -23.64 33.20 -14.96
CA ASN A 85 -23.68 32.13 -15.94
C ASN A 85 -22.57 32.38 -16.98
N TYR A 86 -21.46 31.64 -16.86
CA TYR A 86 -20.31 31.86 -17.73
C TYR A 86 -20.17 30.77 -18.81
N GLY A 87 -20.03 31.22 -20.07
CA GLY A 87 -19.47 30.47 -21.20
C GLY A 87 -18.12 31.05 -21.66
N VAL A 88 -17.37 31.66 -20.74
CA VAL A 88 -16.07 32.31 -21.03
C VAL A 88 -14.90 31.34 -20.79
N ASN A 89 -13.85 31.48 -21.60
CA ASN A 89 -12.65 30.63 -21.53
C ASN A 89 -11.83 30.96 -20.26
N THR A 90 -11.70 32.25 -19.91
CA THR A 90 -10.95 32.67 -18.71
C THR A 90 -11.59 33.84 -17.96
N LEU A 91 -11.79 33.72 -16.63
CA LEU A 91 -12.08 34.84 -15.70
C LEU A 91 -10.89 35.05 -14.78
N ARG A 92 -10.28 36.24 -14.78
CA ARG A 92 -9.15 36.57 -13.90
C ARG A 92 -9.50 37.70 -12.93
N LEU A 93 -9.27 37.48 -11.62
CA LEU A 93 -9.35 38.49 -10.58
C LEU A 93 -7.96 38.79 -10.00
N GLY A 94 -7.54 40.06 -10.07
CA GLY A 94 -6.37 40.60 -9.36
C GLY A 94 -5.10 40.86 -10.20
N ALA A 95 -4.17 41.60 -9.58
CA ALA A 95 -2.80 41.89 -10.03
C ALA A 95 -1.79 41.60 -8.89
N ALA A 96 -0.50 41.43 -9.20
CA ALA A 96 0.51 41.17 -8.17
C ALA A 96 0.49 42.28 -7.10
N ASN A 97 0.33 41.90 -5.82
CA ASN A 97 0.33 42.75 -4.63
C ASN A 97 -0.95 43.57 -4.31
N ILE A 98 -2.10 43.33 -4.95
CA ILE A 98 -3.37 44.01 -4.62
C ILE A 98 -4.47 42.98 -4.34
N GLY A 99 -5.02 42.96 -3.12
CA GLY A 99 -6.03 41.98 -2.68
C GLY A 99 -7.47 42.47 -2.87
N TRP A 100 -8.28 41.67 -3.57
CA TRP A 100 -9.70 41.95 -3.87
C TRP A 100 -10.61 40.93 -3.21
N THR A 101 -11.83 41.31 -2.84
CA THR A 101 -12.86 40.31 -2.49
C THR A 101 -14.03 40.41 -3.46
N LEU A 102 -14.27 39.34 -4.23
CA LEU A 102 -15.47 39.21 -5.04
C LEU A 102 -16.49 38.37 -4.27
N VAL A 103 -17.63 38.97 -3.94
CA VAL A 103 -18.76 38.30 -3.29
C VAL A 103 -19.82 38.01 -4.35
N VAL A 104 -20.10 36.73 -4.57
CA VAL A 104 -21.12 36.28 -5.52
C VAL A 104 -22.23 35.55 -4.77
N GLY A 105 -23.48 35.99 -4.96
CA GLY A 105 -24.64 35.34 -4.36
C GLY A 105 -24.91 33.94 -4.93
N ASN A 106 -24.82 33.77 -6.25
CA ASN A 106 -24.94 32.49 -6.93
C ASN A 106 -24.00 32.44 -8.15
N ALA A 107 -23.23 31.37 -8.33
CA ALA A 107 -22.30 31.22 -9.46
C ALA A 107 -22.45 29.85 -10.15
N ASN A 108 -22.59 29.86 -11.48
CA ASN A 108 -22.55 28.66 -12.31
C ASN A 108 -21.37 28.76 -13.28
N PHE A 109 -20.32 28.00 -13.00
CA PHE A 109 -19.18 27.89 -13.91
C PHE A 109 -19.51 26.86 -14.99
N GLY A 110 -19.65 27.29 -16.24
CA GLY A 110 -20.02 26.43 -17.37
C GLY A 110 -18.96 25.39 -17.71
N ALA A 111 -19.31 24.48 -18.63
CA ALA A 111 -18.36 23.50 -19.16
C ALA A 111 -17.18 24.23 -19.85
N SER A 112 -15.95 23.82 -19.52
CA SER A 112 -14.69 24.37 -20.06
C SER A 112 -14.26 25.76 -19.59
N SER A 113 -14.93 26.38 -18.61
CA SER A 113 -14.49 27.67 -18.06
C SER A 113 -13.28 27.54 -17.13
N THR A 114 -12.26 28.38 -17.31
CA THR A 114 -11.17 28.53 -16.35
C THR A 114 -11.35 29.81 -15.53
N VAL A 115 -11.34 29.71 -14.21
CA VAL A 115 -11.42 30.88 -13.31
C VAL A 115 -10.13 30.95 -12.52
N SER A 116 -9.43 32.09 -12.56
CA SER A 116 -8.15 32.31 -11.89
C SER A 116 -8.24 33.47 -10.92
N ILE A 117 -8.18 33.17 -9.63
CA ILE A 117 -8.04 34.13 -8.53
C ILE A 117 -6.55 34.25 -8.22
N ILE A 118 -5.98 35.47 -8.21
CA ILE A 118 -4.52 35.67 -8.09
C ILE A 118 -4.18 36.68 -6.99
N GLY A 119 -3.05 36.45 -6.32
CA GLY A 119 -2.50 37.34 -5.30
C GLY A 119 -3.23 37.16 -3.98
N THR A 120 -3.45 38.22 -3.22
CA THR A 120 -4.21 38.20 -1.95
C THR A 120 -5.72 38.31 -2.17
N SER A 121 -6.21 37.96 -3.35
CA SER A 121 -7.63 38.05 -3.70
C SER A 121 -8.43 36.85 -3.20
N THR A 122 -9.71 37.07 -2.93
CA THR A 122 -10.65 36.09 -2.38
C THR A 122 -11.96 36.06 -3.16
N LEU A 123 -12.41 34.85 -3.49
CA LEU A 123 -13.74 34.59 -4.03
C LEU A 123 -14.66 34.09 -2.91
N LYS A 124 -15.74 34.82 -2.63
CA LYS A 124 -16.77 34.42 -1.66
C LYS A 124 -18.05 34.00 -2.38
N LEU A 125 -18.47 32.74 -2.23
CA LEU A 125 -19.64 32.18 -2.92
C LEU A 125 -20.70 31.79 -1.90
N ALA A 126 -21.95 32.25 -2.07
CA ALA A 126 -23.06 31.81 -1.22
C ALA A 126 -23.74 30.53 -1.73
N THR A 127 -23.82 30.30 -3.04
CA THR A 127 -24.14 28.98 -3.65
C THR A 127 -23.42 28.89 -4.99
N SER A 128 -22.96 27.70 -5.39
CA SER A 128 -22.32 27.56 -6.70
C SER A 128 -22.31 26.14 -7.26
N THR A 129 -22.35 26.04 -8.59
CA THR A 129 -22.14 24.80 -9.35
C THR A 129 -20.89 24.93 -10.22
N GLN A 130 -19.96 23.98 -10.11
CA GLN A 130 -18.74 23.93 -10.94
C GLN A 130 -18.90 22.89 -12.05
N GLY A 131 -18.86 23.32 -13.31
CA GLY A 131 -18.81 22.45 -14.49
C GLY A 131 -17.46 21.75 -14.70
N ALA A 132 -17.18 21.33 -15.93
CA ALA A 132 -15.99 20.55 -16.30
C ALA A 132 -14.66 21.34 -16.36
N GLY A 133 -14.67 22.63 -16.02
CA GLY A 133 -13.50 23.51 -16.12
C GLY A 133 -12.62 23.55 -14.86
N THR A 134 -11.67 24.48 -14.81
CA THR A 134 -10.68 24.59 -13.72
C THR A 134 -10.85 25.90 -12.93
N LEU A 135 -10.94 25.80 -11.61
CA LEU A 135 -10.85 26.94 -10.69
C LEU A 135 -9.44 26.99 -10.08
N ASN A 136 -8.61 27.89 -10.59
CA ASN A 136 -7.28 28.18 -10.08
C ASN A 136 -7.36 29.26 -8.98
N LEU A 137 -6.84 28.93 -7.81
CA LEU A 137 -6.80 29.78 -6.63
C LEU A 137 -5.34 30.04 -6.28
N ALA A 138 -4.73 30.99 -6.98
CA ALA A 138 -3.32 31.32 -6.86
C ALA A 138 -3.08 32.41 -5.81
N GLN A 139 -2.19 32.14 -4.85
CA GLN A 139 -1.90 33.03 -3.75
C GLN A 139 -0.39 33.09 -3.41
N THR A 140 0.13 34.29 -3.19
CA THR A 140 1.55 34.54 -2.88
C THR A 140 1.84 34.69 -1.39
N ASP A 141 0.84 35.07 -0.60
CA ASP A 141 0.96 35.32 0.84
C ASP A 141 -0.06 34.47 1.62
N GLU A 142 -0.24 34.73 2.91
CA GLU A 142 -1.25 34.05 3.73
C GLU A 142 -2.67 34.39 3.28
N GLY A 143 -3.60 33.42 3.33
CA GLY A 143 -5.03 33.71 3.34
C GLY A 143 -5.94 32.61 2.79
N ALA A 144 -7.18 32.99 2.49
CA ALA A 144 -8.26 32.09 2.08
C ALA A 144 -8.82 32.52 0.71
N PRO A 145 -8.30 31.97 -0.41
CA PRO A 145 -8.66 32.45 -1.75
C PRO A 145 -10.07 32.02 -2.20
N LEU A 146 -10.67 31.04 -1.50
CA LEU A 146 -12.07 30.65 -1.64
C LEU A 146 -12.73 30.66 -0.25
N MET A 147 -13.85 31.38 -0.13
CA MET A 147 -14.67 31.46 1.08
C MET A 147 -16.10 30.98 0.81
N LEU A 148 -16.57 30.03 1.62
CA LEU A 148 -17.91 29.48 1.55
C LEU A 148 -18.62 29.70 2.90
N PRO A 149 -19.67 30.54 3.01
CA PRO A 149 -20.48 30.65 4.22
C PRO A 149 -21.08 29.31 4.68
N ALA A 150 -21.55 29.22 5.93
CA ALA A 150 -22.07 27.98 6.55
C ALA A 150 -23.17 27.31 5.73
N THR A 151 -24.00 28.15 5.12
CA THR A 151 -25.18 27.76 4.37
C THR A 151 -24.87 27.55 2.89
N ALA A 152 -23.61 27.67 2.48
CA ALA A 152 -23.23 27.63 1.08
C ALA A 152 -22.98 26.21 0.59
N THR A 153 -23.65 25.85 -0.50
CA THR A 153 -23.41 24.63 -1.24
C THR A 153 -22.48 24.91 -2.41
N PHE A 154 -21.36 24.19 -2.46
CA PHE A 154 -20.48 24.10 -3.62
C PHE A 154 -20.69 22.72 -4.24
N THR A 155 -21.32 22.66 -5.41
CA THR A 155 -21.67 21.41 -6.08
C THR A 155 -20.71 21.18 -7.26
N PRO A 156 -19.78 20.23 -7.16
CA PRO A 156 -18.86 19.96 -8.25
C PRO A 156 -19.47 18.95 -9.24
N ALA A 157 -19.32 19.19 -10.55
CA ALA A 157 -19.72 18.26 -11.61
C ALA A 157 -18.55 17.37 -12.04
N THR A 158 -17.57 17.93 -12.76
CA THR A 158 -16.36 17.17 -13.21
C THR A 158 -15.07 18.00 -13.24
N GLY A 159 -15.09 19.20 -12.67
CA GLY A 159 -13.99 20.17 -12.74
C GLY A 159 -12.88 19.97 -11.70
N THR A 160 -11.82 20.77 -11.85
CA THR A 160 -10.68 20.79 -10.90
C THR A 160 -10.63 22.08 -10.13
N VAL A 161 -10.47 22.01 -8.82
CA VAL A 161 -10.09 23.16 -7.98
C VAL A 161 -8.63 23.03 -7.61
N ALA A 162 -7.81 23.98 -8.04
CA ALA A 162 -6.37 24.00 -7.81
C ALA A 162 -5.99 25.16 -6.91
N TYR A 163 -5.50 24.87 -5.70
CA TYR A 163 -4.88 25.86 -4.82
C TYR A 163 -3.40 25.95 -5.20
N ILE A 164 -2.99 27.13 -5.66
CA ILE A 164 -1.65 27.37 -6.20
C ILE A 164 -0.92 28.35 -5.27
N GLY A 165 0.18 27.95 -4.66
CA GLY A 165 0.84 28.76 -3.62
C GLY A 165 2.29 29.13 -3.91
N GLY A 166 2.63 30.41 -3.85
CA GLY A 166 4.03 30.88 -3.86
C GLY A 166 4.48 31.37 -2.49
N GLY A 167 5.77 31.23 -2.12
CA GLY A 167 6.30 31.66 -0.80
C GLY A 167 6.11 30.63 0.32
N THR A 168 6.22 31.03 1.60
CA THR A 168 6.17 30.12 2.77
C THR A 168 4.92 30.23 3.68
N ALA A 169 4.07 31.23 3.48
CA ALA A 169 2.85 31.43 4.27
C ALA A 169 1.79 30.33 4.04
N ALA A 170 0.90 30.08 5.00
CA ALA A 170 -0.14 29.06 4.85
C ALA A 170 -1.29 29.52 3.94
N ILE A 171 -1.84 28.61 3.15
CA ILE A 171 -3.07 28.83 2.37
C ILE A 171 -4.21 28.05 3.02
N THR A 172 -5.30 28.73 3.37
CA THR A 172 -6.51 28.09 3.90
C THR A 172 -7.32 27.47 2.77
N VAL A 173 -7.57 26.18 2.86
CA VAL A 173 -8.40 25.43 1.91
C VAL A 173 -9.83 25.35 2.45
N ALA A 174 -10.82 25.63 1.60
CA ALA A 174 -12.23 25.57 1.99
C ALA A 174 -12.66 24.11 2.21
N THR A 175 -13.35 23.83 3.32
CA THR A 175 -13.82 22.47 3.62
C THR A 175 -15.21 22.23 3.00
N THR A 176 -15.23 21.49 1.90
CA THR A 176 -16.45 21.22 1.11
C THR A 176 -16.28 19.95 0.27
N THR A 177 -17.20 19.70 -0.66
CA THR A 177 -17.09 18.66 -1.68
C THR A 177 -16.41 19.19 -2.94
N PHE A 178 -15.35 18.52 -3.40
CA PHE A 178 -14.64 18.77 -4.64
C PHE A 178 -14.75 17.55 -5.57
N TYR A 179 -14.75 17.76 -6.89
CA TYR A 179 -14.59 16.65 -7.83
C TYR A 179 -13.11 16.28 -7.94
N ASN A 180 -12.27 17.18 -8.49
CA ASN A 180 -10.82 17.11 -8.30
C ASN A 180 -10.33 18.24 -7.40
N LEU A 181 -9.43 17.93 -6.48
CA LEU A 181 -8.72 18.90 -5.65
C LEU A 181 -7.22 18.76 -5.87
N GLN A 182 -6.53 19.88 -6.09
CA GLN A 182 -5.10 19.89 -6.32
C GLN A 182 -4.43 20.98 -5.48
N LEU A 183 -3.33 20.63 -4.81
CA LEU A 183 -2.48 21.53 -4.04
C LEU A 183 -1.12 21.62 -4.74
N THR A 184 -0.77 22.80 -5.26
CA THR A 184 0.40 22.96 -6.12
C THR A 184 1.22 24.20 -5.75
N PRO A 185 2.41 24.04 -5.16
CA PRO A 185 3.31 25.15 -4.94
C PRO A 185 3.86 25.68 -6.27
N THR A 186 4.19 26.97 -6.35
CA THR A 186 4.87 27.58 -7.52
C THR A 186 6.39 27.39 -7.48
N SER A 187 6.93 26.82 -6.41
CA SER A 187 8.36 26.53 -6.22
C SER A 187 8.52 25.29 -5.36
N THR A 188 9.52 24.45 -5.69
CA THR A 188 9.89 23.27 -4.90
C THR A 188 10.99 23.58 -3.87
N ALA A 189 11.45 24.83 -3.78
CA ALA A 189 12.56 25.22 -2.89
C ALA A 189 12.16 25.26 -1.41
N ALA A 190 10.87 25.38 -1.10
CA ALA A 190 10.35 25.38 0.26
C ALA A 190 8.99 24.67 0.31
N ILE A 191 8.69 24.06 1.44
CA ILE A 191 7.40 23.41 1.68
C ILE A 191 6.32 24.49 1.87
N ARG A 192 5.23 24.37 1.12
CA ARG A 192 4.04 25.23 1.22
C ARG A 192 2.93 24.52 1.96
N THR A 193 2.47 25.09 3.07
CA THR A 193 1.38 24.53 3.88
C THR A 193 0.01 24.96 3.35
N TYR A 194 -0.87 23.99 3.18
CA TYR A 194 -2.28 24.13 2.84
C TYR A 194 -3.11 23.58 3.99
N THR A 195 -3.83 24.46 4.64
CA THR A 195 -4.42 24.21 5.95
C THR A 195 -5.94 24.09 5.83
N PHE A 196 -6.51 23.00 6.33
CA PHE A 196 -7.96 22.75 6.36
C PHE A 196 -8.47 22.90 7.80
N GLY A 197 -9.60 23.57 8.01
CA GLY A 197 -10.23 23.59 9.32
C GLY A 197 -9.72 24.65 10.31
N SER A 198 -8.64 25.40 10.04
CA SER A 198 -8.13 26.43 10.98
C SER A 198 -8.13 27.87 10.43
N GLY A 199 -8.19 28.84 11.35
CA GLY A 199 -7.69 30.21 11.13
C GLY A 199 -8.64 31.27 10.55
N ASN A 200 -9.94 31.02 10.31
CA ASN A 200 -10.80 32.06 9.73
C ASN A 200 -12.26 32.07 10.22
N THR A 201 -12.88 33.25 10.16
CA THR A 201 -14.27 33.64 10.51
C THR A 201 -15.38 33.00 9.66
N VAL A 202 -15.09 31.89 8.97
CA VAL A 202 -15.96 31.25 7.98
C VAL A 202 -16.45 29.92 8.54
N ALA A 203 -17.70 29.58 8.29
CA ALA A 203 -18.24 28.30 8.72
C ALA A 203 -17.77 27.18 7.80
N GLN A 204 -17.37 26.08 8.43
CA GLN A 204 -16.62 24.99 7.81
C GLN A 204 -17.39 23.70 7.98
N SER A 205 -17.40 22.87 6.93
CA SER A 205 -17.76 21.46 7.10
C SER A 205 -16.69 20.78 7.95
N ALA A 206 -17.10 19.88 8.84
CA ALA A 206 -16.19 18.98 9.55
C ALA A 206 -15.55 17.94 8.61
N THR A 207 -16.01 17.85 7.37
CA THR A 207 -15.55 16.90 6.37
C THR A 207 -15.27 17.61 5.05
N THR A 208 -14.09 17.35 4.48
CA THR A 208 -13.77 17.66 3.08
C THR A 208 -13.95 16.39 2.25
N THR A 209 -14.74 16.46 1.19
CA THR A 209 -14.99 15.32 0.30
C THR A 209 -14.31 15.54 -1.04
N VAL A 210 -13.63 14.52 -1.57
CA VAL A 210 -13.10 14.52 -2.94
C VAL A 210 -13.65 13.32 -3.69
N SER A 211 -14.47 13.57 -4.71
CA SER A 211 -15.24 12.54 -5.43
C SER A 211 -14.57 12.00 -6.69
N ASN A 212 -13.38 12.49 -7.04
CA ASN A 212 -12.56 11.90 -8.10
C ASN A 212 -11.09 11.79 -7.67
N VAL A 213 -10.28 12.86 -7.79
CA VAL A 213 -8.84 12.81 -7.47
C VAL A 213 -8.42 13.96 -6.56
N PHE A 214 -7.76 13.62 -5.45
CA PHE A 214 -7.02 14.55 -4.60
C PHE A 214 -5.52 14.42 -4.87
N THR A 215 -4.88 15.53 -5.24
CA THR A 215 -3.44 15.57 -5.55
C THR A 215 -2.71 16.55 -4.63
N ILE A 216 -1.70 16.04 -3.93
CA ILE A 216 -0.70 16.84 -3.21
C ILE A 216 0.58 16.80 -4.04
N SER A 217 0.94 17.93 -4.66
CA SER A 217 2.16 18.03 -5.46
C SER A 217 3.42 18.06 -4.58
N THR A 218 4.58 17.83 -5.18
CA THR A 218 5.90 17.99 -4.53
C THR A 218 5.99 19.34 -3.81
N ALA A 219 6.52 19.33 -2.58
CA ALA A 219 6.65 20.49 -1.71
C ALA A 219 5.34 21.14 -1.27
N ALA A 220 4.17 20.52 -1.51
CA ALA A 220 2.94 20.87 -0.80
C ALA A 220 2.84 20.06 0.49
N LYS A 221 2.36 20.72 1.54
CA LYS A 221 1.98 20.10 2.81
C LYS A 221 0.49 20.29 3.04
N ALA A 222 -0.29 19.23 2.99
CA ALA A 222 -1.70 19.27 3.39
C ALA A 222 -1.81 19.03 4.90
N ASP A 223 -2.41 19.98 5.62
CA ASP A 223 -2.56 19.94 7.07
C ASP A 223 -4.03 20.11 7.47
N PHE A 224 -4.63 19.06 8.01
CA PHE A 224 -6.04 19.07 8.41
C PHE A 224 -6.28 19.46 9.88
N ASN A 225 -5.22 19.86 10.59
CA ASN A 225 -5.20 20.32 11.98
C ASN A 225 -5.87 19.39 13.01
N GLY A 226 -6.20 18.15 12.66
CA GLY A 226 -6.97 17.27 13.56
C GLY A 226 -8.44 17.65 13.71
N ILE A 227 -8.97 18.58 12.91
CA ILE A 227 -10.35 19.06 13.00
C ILE A 227 -11.22 18.59 11.83
N THR A 228 -10.62 18.40 10.65
CA THR A 228 -11.37 18.10 9.41
C THR A 228 -11.06 16.69 8.90
N ASP A 229 -12.11 15.90 8.71
CA ASP A 229 -12.01 14.58 8.08
C ASP A 229 -11.87 14.70 6.56
N LEU A 230 -11.16 13.75 5.95
CA LEU A 230 -11.00 13.63 4.50
C LEU A 230 -11.79 12.42 4.00
N LEU A 231 -12.83 12.66 3.20
CA LEU A 231 -13.65 11.62 2.57
C LEU A 231 -13.28 11.49 1.08
N LEU A 232 -12.73 10.35 0.68
CA LEU A 232 -12.38 10.01 -0.69
C LEU A 232 -13.44 9.06 -1.26
N SER A 233 -14.19 9.51 -2.27
CA SER A 233 -15.32 8.75 -2.85
C SER A 233 -15.17 8.42 -4.34
N GLY A 234 -14.09 8.88 -4.99
CA GLY A 234 -13.79 8.58 -6.40
C GLY A 234 -13.41 7.12 -6.67
N SER A 235 -13.03 6.76 -7.90
CA SER A 235 -12.59 5.40 -8.27
C SER A 235 -11.09 5.36 -8.65
N GLY A 236 -10.45 4.20 -8.60
CA GLY A 236 -9.04 4.05 -8.98
C GLY A 236 -8.09 4.75 -8.00
N THR A 237 -7.09 5.47 -8.50
CA THR A 237 -6.14 6.22 -7.64
C THR A 237 -6.69 7.60 -7.29
N VAL A 238 -7.54 7.62 -6.26
CA VAL A 238 -8.24 8.82 -5.78
C VAL A 238 -7.38 9.77 -4.97
N PHE A 239 -6.23 9.30 -4.51
CA PHE A 239 -5.32 10.10 -3.69
C PHE A 239 -3.89 9.93 -4.19
N SER A 240 -3.29 11.02 -4.64
CA SER A 240 -1.90 11.09 -5.07
C SER A 240 -1.12 11.98 -4.12
N LYS A 241 -0.13 11.41 -3.44
CA LYS A 241 0.79 12.09 -2.52
C LYS A 241 2.19 12.21 -3.11
N ALA A 242 2.31 12.54 -4.39
CA ALA A 242 3.59 12.54 -5.12
C ALA A 242 4.62 13.50 -4.49
N ASN A 243 5.34 13.04 -3.46
CA ASN A 243 6.38 13.76 -2.69
C ASN A 243 5.90 15.03 -1.96
N GLY A 244 4.63 15.07 -1.57
CA GLY A 244 4.07 16.09 -0.70
C GLY A 244 3.85 15.57 0.72
N ASP A 245 3.91 16.46 1.70
CA ASP A 245 3.66 16.13 3.11
C ASP A 245 2.16 16.05 3.37
N PHE A 246 1.74 15.03 4.11
CA PHE A 246 0.35 14.83 4.49
C PHE A 246 0.28 14.67 6.01
N ILE A 247 -0.20 15.71 6.70
CA ILE A 247 -0.44 15.69 8.14
C ILE A 247 -1.95 15.61 8.36
N GLN A 248 -2.38 14.43 8.79
CA GLN A 248 -3.77 14.16 9.09
C GLN A 248 -3.89 13.51 10.46
N ALA A 249 -4.28 14.30 11.46
CA ALA A 249 -4.67 13.78 12.76
C ALA A 249 -6.15 13.31 12.80
N SER A 250 -7.02 13.79 11.89
CA SER A 250 -8.42 13.33 11.79
C SER A 250 -8.59 12.09 10.92
N LYS A 251 -9.83 11.72 10.59
CA LYS A 251 -10.17 10.51 9.84
C LYS A 251 -9.97 10.68 8.35
N VAL A 252 -9.34 9.70 7.70
CA VAL A 252 -9.36 9.51 6.24
C VAL A 252 -10.28 8.35 5.92
N VAL A 253 -11.27 8.59 5.08
CA VAL A 253 -12.30 7.61 4.72
C VAL A 253 -12.23 7.31 3.23
N TYR A 254 -11.91 6.08 2.87
CA TYR A 254 -12.06 5.57 1.50
C TYR A 254 -13.45 4.93 1.37
N SER A 255 -14.37 5.60 0.67
CA SER A 255 -15.82 5.27 0.69
C SER A 255 -16.41 4.84 -0.64
N SER A 256 -15.60 4.78 -1.68
CA SER A 256 -16.08 4.53 -3.05
C SER A 256 -16.87 3.24 -3.19
N THR A 257 -17.91 3.28 -4.02
CA THR A 257 -18.64 2.08 -4.47
C THR A 257 -17.93 1.33 -5.58
N SER A 258 -16.85 1.90 -6.13
CA SER A 258 -15.96 1.29 -7.12
C SER A 258 -14.61 0.98 -6.49
N ALA A 259 -13.83 0.11 -7.13
CA ALA A 259 -12.50 -0.23 -6.61
C ALA A 259 -11.63 1.03 -6.51
N THR A 260 -10.93 1.20 -5.38
CA THR A 260 -9.98 2.31 -5.20
C THR A 260 -8.66 1.86 -4.64
N ASN A 261 -7.63 2.62 -4.97
CA ASN A 261 -6.30 2.44 -4.46
C ASN A 261 -6.09 3.35 -3.24
N ILE A 262 -5.57 2.76 -2.16
CA ILE A 262 -5.13 3.47 -0.96
C ILE A 262 -3.69 3.90 -1.19
N ALA A 263 -3.45 5.21 -1.07
CA ALA A 263 -2.11 5.76 -1.25
C ALA A 263 -1.20 5.29 -0.12
N THR A 264 0.05 5.02 -0.45
CA THR A 264 1.10 4.73 0.54
C THR A 264 1.27 5.90 1.53
N GLY A 265 1.74 5.58 2.73
CA GLY A 265 2.11 6.55 3.76
C GLY A 265 1.46 6.26 5.11
N THR A 266 1.53 7.26 6.00
CA THR A 266 0.97 7.18 7.36
C THR A 266 -0.40 7.86 7.43
N TYR A 267 -1.32 7.23 8.15
CA TYR A 267 -2.66 7.71 8.46
C TYR A 267 -2.87 7.65 9.98
N ALA A 268 -3.38 8.70 10.61
CA ALA A 268 -3.75 8.61 12.02
C ALA A 268 -4.96 7.69 12.20
N ASN A 269 -6.04 8.02 11.50
CA ASN A 269 -7.31 7.31 11.55
C ASN A 269 -7.71 6.94 10.11
N LEU A 270 -7.76 5.65 9.77
CA LEU A 270 -8.09 5.15 8.43
C LEU A 270 -9.39 4.34 8.47
N GLU A 271 -10.36 4.69 7.64
CA GLU A 271 -11.59 3.93 7.47
C GLU A 271 -11.74 3.48 6.02
N ILE A 272 -11.99 2.19 5.85
CA ILE A 272 -12.21 1.55 4.56
C ILE A 272 -13.67 1.16 4.49
N THR A 273 -14.50 1.87 3.74
CA THR A 273 -15.93 1.61 3.63
C THR A 273 -16.40 1.51 2.18
N GLY A 274 -17.66 1.18 1.97
CA GLY A 274 -18.25 0.92 0.65
C GLY A 274 -17.93 -0.48 0.12
N ALA A 275 -18.82 -0.98 -0.75
CA ALA A 275 -18.86 -2.40 -1.15
C ALA A 275 -17.67 -2.89 -2.00
N ALA A 276 -16.91 -1.98 -2.60
CA ALA A 276 -15.79 -2.34 -3.47
C ALA A 276 -14.47 -2.51 -2.71
N THR A 277 -13.57 -3.30 -3.28
CA THR A 277 -12.21 -3.54 -2.76
C THR A 277 -11.33 -2.30 -2.78
N LYS A 278 -10.68 -2.03 -1.64
CA LYS A 278 -9.72 -0.93 -1.49
C LYS A 278 -8.32 -1.50 -1.34
N THR A 279 -7.47 -1.25 -2.34
CA THR A 279 -6.18 -1.93 -2.48
C THR A 279 -5.03 -1.01 -2.10
N LEU A 280 -4.12 -1.45 -1.25
CA LEU A 280 -2.90 -0.71 -0.95
C LEU A 280 -2.01 -0.58 -2.22
N LEU A 281 -1.42 0.60 -2.42
CA LEU A 281 -0.40 0.84 -3.45
C LEU A 281 1.04 0.61 -2.96
N GLY A 282 1.21 0.42 -1.66
CA GLY A 282 2.52 0.31 -1.03
C GLY A 282 2.38 0.14 0.48
N ASN A 283 3.52 0.03 1.15
CA ASN A 283 3.56 -0.04 2.61
C ASN A 283 2.85 1.18 3.21
N THR A 284 1.99 0.88 4.19
CA THR A 284 1.05 1.83 4.76
C THR A 284 1.04 1.66 6.27
N THR A 285 0.93 2.77 7.00
CA THR A 285 0.89 2.76 8.47
C THR A 285 -0.38 3.43 8.96
N ALA A 286 -1.07 2.80 9.91
CA ALA A 286 -2.12 3.43 10.71
C ALA A 286 -1.62 3.58 12.17
N THR A 287 -1.74 4.77 12.76
CA THR A 287 -1.16 5.02 14.10
C THR A 287 -2.18 5.16 15.23
N SER A 288 -3.47 5.28 14.93
CA SER A 288 -4.51 5.48 15.96
C SER A 288 -5.71 4.58 15.76
N THR A 289 -6.37 4.63 14.61
CA THR A 289 -7.48 3.71 14.32
C THR A 289 -7.44 3.20 12.90
N ILE A 290 -7.91 1.96 12.73
CA ILE A 290 -8.19 1.35 11.43
C ILE A 290 -9.54 0.65 11.54
N THR A 291 -10.46 1.04 10.66
CA THR A 291 -11.83 0.51 10.62
C THR A 291 -12.14 -0.08 9.26
N VAL A 292 -12.52 -1.36 9.24
CA VAL A 292 -13.02 -2.08 8.07
C VAL A 292 -14.40 -2.61 8.45
N PRO A 293 -15.50 -1.88 8.19
CA PRO A 293 -16.84 -2.28 8.56
C PRO A 293 -17.36 -3.40 7.65
N SER A 294 -18.47 -4.02 8.07
CA SER A 294 -19.16 -5.04 7.27
C SER A 294 -19.51 -4.58 5.86
N GLY A 295 -19.27 -5.46 4.90
CA GLY A 295 -19.44 -5.20 3.47
C GLY A 295 -18.27 -4.45 2.81
N ALA A 296 -17.27 -3.98 3.57
CA ALA A 296 -16.05 -3.41 2.99
C ALA A 296 -14.97 -4.48 2.79
N THR A 297 -14.07 -4.24 1.82
CA THR A 297 -12.91 -5.10 1.59
C THR A 297 -11.62 -4.27 1.54
N LEU A 298 -10.68 -4.56 2.44
CA LEU A 298 -9.30 -4.04 2.41
C LEU A 298 -8.38 -5.09 1.79
N ALA A 299 -7.75 -4.78 0.67
CA ALA A 299 -6.74 -5.63 0.05
C ALA A 299 -5.34 -5.08 0.33
N ILE A 300 -4.57 -5.78 1.18
CA ILE A 300 -3.19 -5.37 1.50
C ILE A 300 -2.18 -5.84 0.44
N SER A 301 -2.58 -6.76 -0.46
CA SER A 301 -1.73 -7.28 -1.53
C SER A 301 -0.42 -7.86 -0.96
N THR A 302 0.74 -7.51 -1.53
CA THR A 302 2.06 -7.93 -1.09
C THR A 302 2.74 -6.94 -0.13
N PHE A 303 1.97 -5.98 0.42
CA PHE A 303 2.53 -4.87 1.18
C PHE A 303 2.39 -5.08 2.68
N THR A 304 3.24 -4.35 3.42
CA THR A 304 3.15 -4.27 4.87
C THR A 304 2.15 -3.19 5.28
N PHE A 305 1.11 -3.59 6.01
CA PHE A 305 0.24 -2.68 6.75
C PHE A 305 0.65 -2.66 8.22
N THR A 306 1.26 -1.57 8.67
CA THR A 306 1.67 -1.42 10.08
C THR A 306 0.59 -0.72 10.88
N ALA A 307 0.08 -1.38 11.91
CA ALA A 307 -0.97 -0.88 12.79
C ALA A 307 -0.56 -0.93 14.29
N THR A 308 0.71 -1.19 14.61
CA THR A 308 1.19 -1.27 16.00
C THR A 308 0.74 -0.07 16.85
N GLY A 309 0.00 -0.33 17.91
CA GLY A 309 -0.56 0.70 18.81
C GLY A 309 -1.85 1.36 18.31
N ALA A 310 -2.31 1.07 17.09
CA ALA A 310 -3.62 1.48 16.61
C ALA A 310 -4.71 0.52 17.10
N THR A 311 -5.91 1.05 17.30
CA THR A 311 -7.10 0.22 17.51
C THR A 311 -7.60 -0.31 16.17
N TRP A 312 -7.57 -1.64 15.99
CA TRP A 312 -8.06 -2.32 14.80
C TRP A 312 -9.49 -2.82 15.01
N THR A 313 -10.42 -2.34 14.19
CA THR A 313 -11.82 -2.78 14.19
C THR A 313 -12.18 -3.32 12.81
N ASN A 314 -12.21 -4.64 12.68
CA ASN A 314 -12.65 -5.30 11.45
C ASN A 314 -13.98 -6.04 11.67
N SER A 315 -14.96 -5.74 10.84
CA SER A 315 -16.21 -6.49 10.66
C SER A 315 -16.50 -6.72 9.17
N GLY A 316 -15.54 -6.45 8.29
CA GLY A 316 -15.58 -6.70 6.85
C GLY A 316 -14.62 -7.80 6.43
N THR A 317 -13.98 -7.61 5.27
CA THR A 317 -13.02 -8.57 4.71
C THR A 317 -11.66 -7.92 4.53
N VAL A 318 -10.62 -8.58 4.99
CA VAL A 318 -9.23 -8.21 4.75
C VAL A 318 -8.60 -9.33 3.93
N THR A 319 -8.06 -8.98 2.76
CA THR A 319 -7.43 -9.93 1.85
C THR A 319 -5.96 -9.65 1.70
N GLU A 320 -5.17 -10.70 1.79
CA GLU A 320 -3.72 -10.65 1.72
C GLU A 320 -3.24 -11.38 0.45
N GLY A 321 -2.25 -10.81 -0.22
CA GLY A 321 -1.50 -11.49 -1.27
C GLY A 321 -0.28 -12.18 -0.69
N THR A 322 0.39 -13.03 -1.48
CA THR A 322 1.65 -13.65 -1.05
C THR A 322 2.70 -12.59 -0.70
N GLY A 323 3.15 -12.57 0.56
CA GLY A 323 4.09 -11.57 1.08
C GLY A 323 3.43 -10.31 1.67
N GLY A 324 2.10 -10.21 1.66
CA GLY A 324 1.37 -9.23 2.46
C GLY A 324 1.56 -9.50 3.94
N LYS A 325 1.69 -8.44 4.74
CA LYS A 325 2.00 -8.52 6.17
C LYS A 325 1.16 -7.49 6.91
N ILE A 326 0.39 -7.89 7.92
CA ILE A 326 -0.20 -6.94 8.87
C ILE A 326 0.66 -6.99 10.13
N VAL A 327 1.20 -5.84 10.54
CA VAL A 327 2.01 -5.71 11.75
C VAL A 327 1.17 -5.05 12.81
N LEU A 328 0.67 -5.83 13.77
CA LEU A 328 -0.04 -5.33 14.94
C LEU A 328 0.45 -6.12 16.15
N ALA A 329 0.86 -5.44 17.22
CA ALA A 329 1.31 -6.15 18.41
C ALA A 329 0.13 -6.88 19.06
N GLY A 330 0.27 -8.20 19.23
CA GLY A 330 -0.61 -9.00 20.06
C GLY A 330 -0.41 -8.76 21.56
N THR A 331 -1.27 -9.39 22.36
CA THR A 331 -0.93 -9.75 23.75
C THR A 331 -1.41 -11.15 24.10
N GLY A 332 -0.51 -11.99 24.57
CA GLY A 332 -0.84 -13.36 24.98
C GLY A 332 -0.74 -13.61 26.49
N VAL A 333 -1.47 -14.63 26.92
CA VAL A 333 -1.71 -14.95 28.33
C VAL A 333 -1.73 -16.46 28.55
N LEU A 334 -0.96 -16.93 29.54
CA LEU A 334 -1.14 -18.24 30.18
C LEU A 334 -2.04 -18.12 31.40
N SER A 335 -3.05 -18.98 31.51
CA SER A 335 -4.00 -18.94 32.63
C SER A 335 -4.46 -20.34 33.06
N ASN A 336 -4.93 -20.44 34.30
CA ASN A 336 -5.48 -21.68 34.89
C ASN A 336 -6.99 -21.86 34.63
N SER A 337 -7.59 -20.96 33.85
CA SER A 337 -9.02 -20.97 33.54
C SER A 337 -9.27 -20.31 32.19
N ALA A 338 -10.29 -20.75 31.46
CA ALA A 338 -10.62 -20.18 30.16
C ALA A 338 -10.96 -18.67 30.28
N GLY A 339 -10.11 -17.81 29.71
CA GLY A 339 -10.25 -16.35 29.79
C GLY A 339 -9.82 -15.73 31.12
N GLY A 340 -9.09 -16.48 31.95
CA GLY A 340 -8.51 -15.98 33.19
C GLY A 340 -7.34 -15.02 32.96
N SER A 341 -6.93 -14.32 34.02
CA SER A 341 -5.75 -13.47 34.00
C SER A 341 -4.46 -14.28 33.91
N ALA A 342 -3.38 -13.61 33.49
CA ALA A 342 -2.05 -14.20 33.43
C ALA A 342 -1.61 -14.75 34.79
N VAL A 343 -1.14 -15.99 34.79
CA VAL A 343 -0.54 -16.63 35.96
C VAL A 343 0.96 -16.76 35.78
N THR A 344 1.72 -16.48 36.84
CA THR A 344 3.17 -16.75 36.91
C THR A 344 3.47 -18.09 37.59
N ASN A 345 2.46 -18.69 38.22
CA ASN A 345 2.51 -20.00 38.87
C ASN A 345 1.15 -20.70 38.76
N PHE A 346 1.14 -21.92 38.22
CA PHE A 346 -0.05 -22.76 38.05
C PHE A 346 -0.41 -23.60 39.29
N GLY A 347 0.42 -23.59 40.33
CA GLY A 347 0.23 -24.46 41.50
C GLY A 347 0.62 -25.90 41.17
N SER A 348 -0.17 -26.89 41.61
CA SER A 348 0.08 -28.30 41.32
C SER A 348 -0.61 -28.72 40.01
N PHE A 349 0.16 -29.18 39.03
CA PHE A 349 -0.37 -29.81 37.81
C PHE A 349 -1.16 -31.09 38.09
N ASP A 350 -0.91 -31.75 39.23
CA ASP A 350 -1.74 -32.86 39.69
C ASP A 350 -3.16 -32.42 40.05
N SER A 351 -3.35 -31.14 40.41
CA SER A 351 -4.64 -30.53 40.79
C SER A 351 -5.26 -29.66 39.69
N TYR A 352 -4.43 -29.09 38.80
CA TYR A 352 -4.83 -28.21 37.71
C TYR A 352 -4.32 -28.76 36.38
N PRO A 353 -5.01 -29.77 35.80
CA PRO A 353 -4.46 -30.53 34.69
C PRO A 353 -4.63 -29.84 33.34
N VAL A 354 -5.02 -28.56 33.30
CA VAL A 354 -5.33 -27.83 32.06
C VAL A 354 -4.57 -26.52 32.01
N VAL A 355 -3.86 -26.30 30.91
CA VAL A 355 -3.18 -25.04 30.61
C VAL A 355 -4.02 -24.32 29.56
N HIS A 356 -4.48 -23.11 29.88
CA HIS A 356 -5.19 -22.27 28.93
C HIS A 356 -4.27 -21.22 28.33
N VAL A 357 -4.34 -21.07 27.01
CA VAL A 357 -3.63 -20.04 26.24
C VAL A 357 -4.68 -19.11 25.64
N GLN A 358 -4.49 -17.81 25.82
CA GLN A 358 -5.25 -16.78 25.12
C GLN A 358 -4.30 -15.85 24.39
N ILE A 359 -4.55 -15.59 23.11
CA ILE A 359 -3.88 -14.54 22.33
C ILE A 359 -4.93 -13.50 21.97
N THR A 360 -4.62 -12.23 22.21
CA THR A 360 -5.45 -11.08 21.80
C THR A 360 -4.73 -10.38 20.67
N ASP A 361 -5.19 -10.61 19.46
CA ASP A 361 -4.69 -9.95 18.25
C ASP A 361 -5.86 -9.70 17.29
N THR A 362 -6.16 -8.41 17.13
CA THR A 362 -7.29 -7.95 16.32
C THR A 362 -6.98 -7.91 14.83
N SER A 363 -5.71 -8.01 14.42
CA SER A 363 -5.31 -8.04 13.01
C SER A 363 -5.62 -9.37 12.33
N LEU A 364 -5.70 -10.46 13.11
CA LEU A 364 -5.97 -11.81 12.63
C LEU A 364 -7.42 -12.07 12.21
N ASN A 365 -8.31 -11.17 12.60
CA ASN A 365 -9.70 -11.17 12.16
C ASN A 365 -9.70 -10.70 10.71
N LEU A 366 -9.68 -11.65 9.78
CA LEU A 366 -9.60 -11.38 8.34
C LEU A 366 -10.99 -11.46 7.70
N VAL A 367 -11.89 -12.26 8.25
CA VAL A 367 -13.23 -12.48 7.68
C VAL A 367 -14.29 -12.47 8.79
N ALA A 368 -15.07 -11.39 8.82
CA ALA A 368 -16.09 -11.19 9.85
C ALA A 368 -17.33 -12.10 9.78
N ALA A 369 -17.29 -13.18 9.01
CA ALA A 369 -18.37 -14.16 8.89
C ALA A 369 -18.05 -15.49 9.60
N THR A 370 -16.79 -15.72 9.97
CA THR A 370 -16.32 -17.01 10.49
C THR A 370 -15.32 -16.80 11.60
N ALA A 371 -15.46 -17.52 12.72
CA ALA A 371 -14.42 -17.57 13.74
C ALA A 371 -13.17 -18.24 13.16
N GLU A 372 -12.02 -17.58 13.23
CA GLU A 372 -10.77 -18.15 12.73
C GLU A 372 -10.04 -18.99 13.79
N THR A 373 -9.11 -19.83 13.31
CA THR A 373 -8.23 -20.64 14.16
C THR A 373 -6.77 -20.29 13.93
N LYS A 374 -5.99 -20.34 15.01
CA LYS A 374 -4.53 -20.16 15.03
C LYS A 374 -3.87 -21.29 15.78
N THR A 375 -2.55 -21.42 15.68
CA THR A 375 -1.77 -22.43 16.41
C THR A 375 -0.74 -21.75 17.27
N ALA A 376 -0.61 -22.19 18.52
CA ALA A 376 0.52 -21.85 19.39
C ALA A 376 1.21 -23.15 19.82
N THR A 377 2.50 -23.07 20.15
CA THR A 377 3.25 -24.18 20.72
C THR A 377 3.37 -23.96 22.21
N VAL A 378 3.06 -24.97 23.02
CA VAL A 378 3.26 -24.92 24.47
C VAL A 378 4.34 -25.91 24.86
N THR A 379 5.36 -25.44 25.55
CA THR A 379 6.52 -26.22 25.98
C THR A 379 6.55 -26.33 27.50
N GLY A 380 6.61 -27.57 27.98
CA GLY A 380 6.78 -27.94 29.37
C GLY A 380 8.21 -28.37 29.63
N THR A 381 8.78 -28.01 30.77
CA THR A 381 10.11 -28.46 31.20
C THR A 381 10.08 -28.81 32.67
N SER A 382 10.17 -30.11 32.97
CA SER A 382 10.11 -30.68 34.31
C SER A 382 10.74 -32.06 34.31
N GLY A 383 12.08 -32.15 34.41
CA GLY A 383 12.83 -33.41 34.28
C GLY A 383 12.88 -33.99 32.85
N ILE A 384 11.83 -33.72 32.06
CA ILE A 384 11.72 -33.88 30.60
C ILE A 384 11.37 -32.53 29.98
N THR A 385 11.61 -32.40 28.67
CA THR A 385 11.10 -31.29 27.86
C THR A 385 10.12 -31.86 26.86
N ASP A 386 8.92 -31.30 26.84
CA ASP A 386 7.80 -31.74 26.01
C ASP A 386 7.14 -30.54 25.32
N SER A 387 6.56 -30.70 24.13
CA SER A 387 6.08 -29.57 23.32
C SER A 387 4.93 -29.90 22.37
N GLU A 388 3.78 -29.28 22.63
CA GLU A 388 2.50 -29.62 22.03
C GLU A 388 1.95 -28.42 21.27
N THR A 389 1.34 -28.67 20.12
CA THR A 389 0.64 -27.62 19.38
C THR A 389 -0.80 -27.52 19.88
N VAL A 390 -1.21 -26.32 20.30
CA VAL A 390 -2.59 -26.01 20.68
C VAL A 390 -3.28 -25.21 19.58
N THR A 391 -4.48 -25.65 19.20
CA THR A 391 -5.36 -24.86 18.33
C THR A 391 -6.10 -23.83 19.16
N LEU A 392 -5.91 -22.55 18.82
CA LEU A 392 -6.61 -21.41 19.39
C LEU A 392 -7.76 -21.04 18.47
N THR A 393 -8.98 -20.96 19.00
CA THR A 393 -10.18 -20.56 18.24
C THR A 393 -10.62 -19.18 18.68
N GLU A 394 -11.02 -18.34 17.73
CA GLU A 394 -11.62 -17.05 18.03
C GLU A 394 -12.89 -17.24 18.89
N THR A 395 -12.98 -16.48 19.98
CA THR A 395 -14.05 -16.64 20.99
C THR A 395 -15.44 -16.31 20.46
N THR A 396 -15.52 -15.33 19.58
CA THR A 396 -16.68 -14.97 18.77
C THR A 396 -16.16 -14.40 17.47
N VAL A 397 -16.95 -14.47 16.40
CA VAL A 397 -16.60 -13.85 15.13
C VAL A 397 -16.16 -12.41 15.34
N SER A 398 -14.98 -12.08 14.84
CA SER A 398 -14.38 -10.74 14.89
C SER A 398 -13.98 -10.20 16.26
N SER A 399 -13.80 -11.05 17.28
CA SER A 399 -13.31 -10.58 18.58
C SER A 399 -11.81 -10.27 18.59
N GLY A 400 -11.01 -10.90 17.70
CA GLY A 400 -9.55 -10.86 17.80
C GLY A 400 -9.02 -11.54 19.06
N ILE A 401 -9.84 -12.31 19.77
CA ILE A 401 -9.46 -13.01 21.00
C ILE A 401 -9.52 -14.51 20.72
N PHE A 402 -8.36 -15.13 20.60
CA PHE A 402 -8.17 -16.54 20.30
C PHE A 402 -7.86 -17.31 21.58
N ARG A 403 -8.60 -18.41 21.82
CA ARG A 403 -8.43 -19.25 23.01
C ARG A 403 -8.27 -20.71 22.65
N GLY A 404 -7.37 -21.37 23.36
CA GLY A 404 -7.21 -22.82 23.32
C GLY A 404 -6.72 -23.34 24.65
N SER A 405 -6.69 -24.66 24.77
CA SER A 405 -6.21 -25.32 25.97
C SER A 405 -5.64 -26.68 25.66
N LEU A 406 -4.76 -27.14 26.52
CA LEU A 406 -4.22 -28.49 26.50
C LEU A 406 -4.30 -29.10 27.90
N THR A 407 -4.35 -30.42 27.94
CA THR A 407 -4.28 -31.16 29.19
C THR A 407 -2.85 -31.58 29.47
N VAL A 408 -2.49 -31.71 30.74
CA VAL A 408 -1.18 -32.20 31.17
C VAL A 408 -1.25 -33.66 31.59
N SER A 409 -0.11 -34.35 31.59
CA SER A 409 -0.02 -35.77 31.92
C SER A 409 1.25 -36.07 32.72
N LEU A 410 1.12 -36.86 33.79
CA LEU A 410 2.29 -37.38 34.50
C LEU A 410 2.83 -38.57 33.71
N SER A 411 3.91 -38.36 32.98
CA SER A 411 4.52 -39.41 32.15
C SER A 411 6.02 -39.26 32.05
N GLY A 412 6.71 -40.41 31.93
CA GLY A 412 8.14 -40.46 31.59
C GLY A 412 8.42 -40.51 30.09
N SER A 413 7.37 -40.56 29.27
CA SER A 413 7.41 -40.70 27.82
C SER A 413 6.28 -39.90 27.18
N ASP A 414 6.50 -39.38 25.98
CA ASP A 414 5.53 -38.62 25.18
C ASP A 414 4.15 -39.32 25.08
N VAL A 415 3.12 -38.63 25.55
CA VAL A 415 1.69 -38.94 25.45
C VAL A 415 1.06 -37.93 24.50
N ALA A 416 0.73 -38.40 23.30
CA ALA A 416 0.12 -37.58 22.26
C ALA A 416 -1.02 -36.67 22.77
N ASP A 417 -1.00 -35.41 22.32
CA ASP A 417 -1.96 -34.35 22.62
C ASP A 417 -2.03 -33.93 24.10
N LYS A 418 -1.04 -34.30 24.91
CA LYS A 418 -0.92 -33.89 26.31
C LYS A 418 0.46 -33.38 26.60
N LEU A 419 0.54 -32.37 27.45
CA LEU A 419 1.83 -31.86 27.92
C LEU A 419 2.32 -32.71 29.10
N ASP A 420 3.35 -33.49 28.88
CA ASP A 420 3.93 -34.36 29.87
C ASP A 420 4.87 -33.64 30.84
N TYR A 421 4.83 -34.06 32.11
CA TYR A 421 5.70 -33.52 33.16
C TYR A 421 6.23 -34.62 34.09
N GLN A 422 7.38 -34.34 34.70
CA GLN A 422 7.95 -35.14 35.79
C GLN A 422 8.50 -34.24 36.91
N GLY A 423 7.74 -34.10 38.00
CA GLY A 423 8.11 -33.24 39.11
C GLY A 423 7.69 -31.77 38.93
N ASN A 424 8.49 -30.86 39.49
CA ASN A 424 8.26 -29.41 39.39
C ASN A 424 8.97 -28.84 38.15
N GLY A 425 8.41 -27.79 37.57
CA GLY A 425 8.95 -27.25 36.34
C GLY A 425 8.39 -25.91 35.90
N THR A 426 8.59 -25.61 34.61
CA THR A 426 8.08 -24.43 33.93
C THR A 426 7.25 -24.84 32.72
N VAL A 427 6.19 -24.10 32.46
CA VAL A 427 5.43 -24.15 31.21
C VAL A 427 5.57 -22.81 30.51
N SER A 428 5.71 -22.84 29.19
CA SER A 428 5.78 -21.65 28.36
C SER A 428 4.98 -21.86 27.09
N TYR A 429 4.54 -20.78 26.46
CA TYR A 429 4.07 -20.85 25.08
C TYR A 429 4.96 -19.98 24.19
N THR A 430 4.99 -20.37 22.92
CA THR A 430 5.47 -19.56 21.82
C THR A 430 4.34 -19.47 20.80
N TRP A 431 4.01 -18.25 20.40
CA TRP A 431 3.09 -17.98 19.32
C TRP A 431 3.78 -17.07 18.31
N THR A 432 3.62 -17.38 17.04
CA THR A 432 4.10 -16.56 15.93
C THR A 432 2.90 -16.15 15.12
N ASP A 433 2.73 -14.86 14.90
CA ASP A 433 1.68 -14.38 14.01
C ASP A 433 1.92 -14.95 12.60
N SER A 434 0.90 -15.64 12.08
CA SER A 434 0.91 -16.13 10.70
C SER A 434 0.95 -15.00 9.66
N GLN A 435 0.51 -13.80 10.03
CA GLN A 435 0.55 -12.57 9.24
C GLN A 435 1.84 -11.79 9.47
N ASP A 436 2.42 -11.86 10.67
CA ASP A 436 3.70 -11.25 11.06
C ASP A 436 4.64 -12.26 11.72
N SER A 437 5.50 -12.90 10.92
CA SER A 437 6.48 -13.87 11.47
C SER A 437 7.50 -13.25 12.43
N ASP A 438 7.65 -11.92 12.43
CA ASP A 438 8.55 -11.21 13.35
C ASP A 438 7.85 -10.91 14.69
N ASP A 439 6.51 -10.94 14.73
CA ASP A 439 5.73 -10.88 15.97
C ASP A 439 5.65 -12.29 16.58
N THR A 440 6.71 -12.60 17.34
CA THR A 440 6.76 -13.81 18.16
C THR A 440 6.57 -13.44 19.61
N GLU A 441 5.49 -13.94 20.19
CA GLU A 441 5.22 -13.79 21.62
C GLU A 441 5.63 -15.03 22.38
N THR A 442 6.13 -14.80 23.60
CA THR A 442 6.38 -15.85 24.57
C THR A 442 5.95 -15.43 25.97
N ALA A 443 5.40 -16.36 26.74
CA ALA A 443 5.28 -16.20 28.18
C ALA A 443 5.58 -17.52 28.89
N ALA A 444 5.99 -17.44 30.16
CA ALA A 444 6.32 -18.59 30.98
C ALA A 444 5.72 -18.48 32.38
N ALA A 445 5.39 -19.63 32.96
CA ALA A 445 4.90 -19.79 34.32
C ALA A 445 5.51 -21.03 34.96
N THR A 446 5.59 -21.03 36.29
CA THR A 446 6.07 -22.18 37.07
C THR A 446 4.93 -23.12 37.46
N PHE A 447 5.26 -24.37 37.76
CA PHE A 447 4.32 -25.33 38.35
C PHE A 447 5.04 -26.31 39.30
N THR A 448 4.25 -26.95 40.13
CA THR A 448 4.64 -28.10 40.96
C THR A 448 3.95 -29.36 40.45
N GLY A 449 4.56 -30.52 40.64
CA GLY A 449 4.00 -31.77 40.16
C GLY A 449 4.66 -32.97 40.81
N THR A 450 3.95 -34.09 40.81
CA THR A 450 4.53 -35.35 41.24
C THR A 450 5.58 -35.86 40.24
N SER A 451 6.61 -36.55 40.74
CA SER A 451 7.61 -37.23 39.90
C SER A 451 7.23 -38.70 39.75
N PRO A 452 7.32 -39.33 38.55
CA PRO A 452 6.99 -40.74 38.39
C PRO A 452 7.97 -41.62 39.18
N GLY A 453 7.53 -42.14 40.32
CA GLY A 453 8.18 -43.27 41.01
C GLY A 453 9.52 -42.98 41.68
N GLY A 454 9.46 -42.42 42.89
CA GLY A 454 10.53 -42.53 43.89
C GLY A 454 9.90 -42.72 45.27
N GLY A 455 9.72 -43.97 45.68
CA GLY A 455 9.31 -44.27 47.04
C GLY A 455 10.38 -43.82 48.04
N GLY A 456 10.05 -42.84 48.89
CA GLY A 456 10.70 -42.58 50.18
C GLY A 456 11.64 -41.37 50.25
N GLY A 457 11.31 -40.43 51.16
CA GLY A 457 12.30 -39.76 52.02
C GLY A 457 12.76 -38.33 51.67
N SER A 458 12.19 -37.37 52.41
CA SER A 458 12.78 -36.11 52.94
C SER A 458 13.55 -35.13 52.04
N GLY A 459 12.99 -33.91 51.95
CA GLY A 459 13.66 -32.65 52.33
C GLY A 459 14.91 -32.23 51.55
N GLY A 460 14.74 -31.33 50.58
CA GLY A 460 15.83 -30.56 50.00
C GLY A 460 15.31 -29.43 49.13
N ALA A 461 15.41 -28.19 49.62
CA ALA A 461 15.18 -27.01 48.82
C ALA A 461 16.21 -26.95 47.68
N VAL A 462 15.76 -27.10 46.44
CA VAL A 462 16.60 -26.87 45.25
C VAL A 462 16.51 -25.40 44.90
N THR A 463 17.62 -24.70 45.10
CA THR A 463 17.80 -23.30 44.71
C THR A 463 17.76 -23.19 43.18
N VAL A 464 16.74 -22.52 42.63
CA VAL A 464 16.62 -22.24 41.20
C VAL A 464 17.61 -21.14 40.82
N VAL A 465 18.54 -21.43 39.91
CA VAL A 465 19.36 -20.42 39.23
C VAL A 465 18.49 -19.79 38.15
N VAL A 466 18.21 -18.50 38.27
CA VAL A 466 17.51 -17.70 37.26
C VAL A 466 18.39 -17.61 36.01
N ALA A 467 17.88 -18.07 34.87
CA ALA A 467 18.52 -17.85 33.57
C ALA A 467 18.34 -16.39 33.12
N THR A 468 19.44 -15.74 32.75
CA THR A 468 19.46 -14.39 32.18
C THR A 468 18.75 -14.38 30.81
N PRO A 469 17.93 -13.36 30.49
CA PRO A 469 17.24 -13.27 29.19
C PRO A 469 18.23 -13.29 28.02
N ALA A 470 17.90 -14.04 26.96
CA ALA A 470 18.66 -14.04 25.72
C ALA A 470 18.53 -12.70 24.97
N VAL A 471 19.64 -12.21 24.43
CA VAL A 471 19.69 -11.02 23.59
C VAL A 471 18.97 -11.29 22.26
N PRO A 472 18.12 -10.38 21.75
CA PRO A 472 17.39 -10.56 20.49
C PRO A 472 18.33 -10.85 19.31
N ALA A 473 17.97 -11.84 18.50
CA ALA A 473 18.70 -12.17 17.28
C ALA A 473 18.51 -11.09 16.21
N THR A 474 19.58 -10.80 15.47
CA THR A 474 19.58 -9.90 14.32
C THR A 474 18.64 -10.44 13.22
N PRO A 475 17.79 -9.61 12.57
CA PRO A 475 16.79 -10.07 11.60
C PRO A 475 17.35 -10.88 10.43
N ALA A 476 16.64 -11.95 10.06
CA ALA A 476 16.98 -12.79 8.93
C ALA A 476 16.57 -12.15 7.59
N THR A 477 17.39 -12.36 6.56
CA THR A 477 17.18 -11.95 5.17
C THR A 477 15.89 -12.57 4.58
N PRO A 478 15.12 -11.85 3.73
CA PRO A 478 13.84 -12.32 3.16
C PRO A 478 13.92 -13.70 2.48
N ALA A 479 12.83 -14.47 2.57
CA ALA A 479 12.73 -15.82 2.01
C ALA A 479 12.85 -15.83 0.46
N ALA A 480 13.68 -16.75 -0.05
CA ALA A 480 13.91 -16.94 -1.47
C ALA A 480 12.69 -17.59 -2.18
N PRO A 481 12.46 -17.32 -3.49
CA PRO A 481 11.35 -17.92 -4.24
C PRO A 481 11.45 -19.46 -4.33
N THR A 482 10.32 -20.15 -4.48
CA THR A 482 10.21 -21.63 -4.56
C THR A 482 9.61 -22.09 -5.90
N LEU A 483 9.85 -23.36 -6.28
CA LEU A 483 9.25 -23.97 -7.48
C LEU A 483 7.70 -23.94 -7.45
N ASP A 484 7.09 -24.09 -6.28
CA ASP A 484 5.64 -24.02 -6.10
C ASP A 484 5.12 -22.59 -6.34
N SER A 485 5.85 -21.58 -5.85
CA SER A 485 5.49 -20.17 -6.07
C SER A 485 5.52 -19.78 -7.56
N VAL A 486 6.48 -20.33 -8.32
CA VAL A 486 6.57 -20.14 -9.78
C VAL A 486 5.45 -20.86 -10.51
N SER A 487 5.13 -22.09 -10.10
CA SER A 487 4.06 -22.90 -10.70
C SER A 487 2.69 -22.21 -10.56
N ILE A 488 2.41 -21.62 -9.39
CA ILE A 488 1.18 -20.86 -9.15
C ILE A 488 1.10 -19.60 -10.03
N LYS A 489 2.21 -18.86 -10.18
CA LYS A 489 2.26 -17.67 -11.05
C LYS A 489 2.05 -18.03 -12.53
N ILE A 490 2.59 -19.16 -13.00
CA ILE A 490 2.34 -19.66 -14.36
C ILE A 490 0.86 -19.95 -14.57
N VAL A 491 0.18 -20.58 -13.60
CA VAL A 491 -1.27 -20.84 -13.69
C VAL A 491 -2.08 -19.53 -13.77
N SER A 492 -1.71 -18.51 -12.98
CA SER A 492 -2.32 -17.17 -13.05
C SER A 492 -2.15 -16.52 -14.43
N VAL A 493 -0.93 -16.55 -14.98
CA VAL A 493 -0.64 -15.98 -16.30
C VAL A 493 -1.40 -16.71 -17.40
N VAL A 494 -1.47 -18.04 -17.35
CA VAL A 494 -2.24 -18.85 -18.32
C VAL A 494 -3.72 -18.47 -18.29
N ALA A 495 -4.31 -18.27 -17.10
CA ALA A 495 -5.70 -17.85 -16.97
C ALA A 495 -5.94 -16.43 -17.53
N LYS A 496 -5.01 -15.49 -17.30
CA LYS A 496 -5.12 -14.11 -17.79
C LYS A 496 -4.91 -14.01 -19.30
N VAL A 497 -3.96 -14.77 -19.85
CA VAL A 497 -3.73 -14.85 -21.31
C VAL A 497 -4.95 -15.46 -22.00
N ALA A 498 -5.59 -16.47 -21.41
CA ALA A 498 -6.80 -17.07 -21.94
C ALA A 498 -8.00 -16.11 -21.97
N ALA A 499 -8.01 -15.07 -21.12
CA ALA A 499 -9.05 -14.05 -21.09
C ALA A 499 -8.80 -12.88 -22.06
N LEU A 500 -7.61 -12.80 -22.68
CA LEU A 500 -7.30 -11.75 -23.65
C LEU A 500 -8.04 -11.97 -24.98
N THR A 501 -8.54 -10.87 -25.55
CA THR A 501 -9.18 -10.84 -26.87
C THR A 501 -8.46 -9.83 -27.76
N LYS A 502 -8.79 -9.82 -29.06
CA LYS A 502 -8.20 -8.88 -30.03
C LYS A 502 -8.45 -7.39 -29.67
N ASP A 503 -9.45 -7.12 -28.85
CA ASP A 503 -9.85 -5.77 -28.44
C ASP A 503 -9.47 -5.47 -26.96
N SER A 504 -8.66 -6.34 -26.33
CA SER A 504 -8.24 -6.14 -24.94
C SER A 504 -7.43 -4.84 -24.75
N PRO A 505 -7.73 -4.05 -23.70
CA PRO A 505 -7.00 -2.82 -23.38
C PRO A 505 -5.49 -3.04 -23.25
N ALA A 506 -4.70 -2.03 -23.66
CA ALA A 506 -3.24 -2.06 -23.52
C ALA A 506 -2.76 -2.25 -22.07
N ALA A 507 -3.57 -1.82 -21.09
CA ALA A 507 -3.28 -2.01 -19.67
C ALA A 507 -3.33 -3.48 -19.24
N ASP A 508 -4.26 -4.28 -19.78
CA ASP A 508 -4.38 -5.71 -19.45
C ASP A 508 -3.21 -6.51 -20.05
N ILE A 509 -2.78 -6.13 -21.26
CA ILE A 509 -1.59 -6.68 -21.90
C ILE A 509 -0.33 -6.32 -21.09
N ALA A 510 -0.22 -5.07 -20.61
CA ALA A 510 0.89 -4.63 -19.77
C ALA A 510 0.92 -5.35 -18.40
N ALA A 511 -0.24 -5.63 -17.81
CA ALA A 511 -0.33 -6.41 -16.57
C ALA A 511 0.15 -7.86 -16.75
N VAL A 512 -0.26 -8.52 -17.85
CA VAL A 512 0.24 -9.87 -18.20
C VAL A 512 1.75 -9.85 -18.45
N GLN A 513 2.28 -8.83 -19.13
CA GLN A 513 3.72 -8.67 -19.34
C GLN A 513 4.50 -8.46 -18.03
N ALA A 514 3.93 -7.73 -17.07
CA ALA A 514 4.54 -7.53 -15.74
C ALA A 514 4.61 -8.83 -14.93
N GLU A 515 3.57 -9.67 -14.99
CA GLU A 515 3.58 -10.99 -14.33
C GLU A 515 4.59 -11.96 -14.97
N ILE A 516 4.72 -11.94 -16.31
CA ILE A 516 5.75 -12.71 -17.01
C ILE A 516 7.16 -12.24 -16.58
N ALA A 517 7.38 -10.93 -16.45
CA ALA A 517 8.65 -10.39 -15.96
C ALA A 517 8.95 -10.80 -14.51
N ALA A 518 7.93 -10.85 -13.64
CA ALA A 518 8.09 -11.33 -12.26
C ALA A 518 8.45 -12.83 -12.22
N ILE A 519 7.81 -13.67 -13.04
CA ILE A 519 8.15 -15.09 -13.16
C ILE A 519 9.60 -15.28 -13.63
N LEU A 520 10.06 -14.47 -14.58
CA LEU A 520 11.46 -14.51 -15.05
C LEU A 520 12.45 -14.17 -13.93
N ASN A 521 12.14 -13.17 -13.09
CA ASN A 521 12.97 -12.82 -11.94
C ASN A 521 12.99 -13.92 -10.87
N ASP A 522 11.86 -14.57 -10.60
CA ASP A 522 11.81 -15.69 -9.66
C ASP A 522 12.58 -16.91 -10.18
N ILE A 523 12.50 -17.19 -11.49
CA ILE A 523 13.29 -18.26 -12.12
C ILE A 523 14.78 -17.94 -12.02
N GLN A 524 15.19 -16.69 -12.25
CA GLN A 524 16.59 -16.28 -12.06
C GLN A 524 17.03 -16.40 -10.60
N ALA A 525 16.19 -16.02 -9.65
CA ALA A 525 16.48 -16.15 -8.22
C ALA A 525 16.52 -17.62 -7.78
N LEU A 526 15.66 -18.49 -8.31
CA LEU A 526 15.72 -19.94 -8.11
C LEU A 526 16.98 -20.57 -8.70
N GLN A 527 17.42 -20.09 -9.85
CA GLN A 527 18.68 -20.50 -10.48
C GLN A 527 19.90 -20.03 -9.66
N ALA A 528 19.84 -18.83 -9.08
CA ALA A 528 20.88 -18.28 -8.21
C ALA A 528 20.87 -18.89 -6.80
N ALA A 529 19.71 -19.36 -6.32
CA ALA A 529 19.51 -20.02 -5.03
C ALA A 529 19.74 -21.54 -5.09
N GLN A 530 19.98 -22.11 -6.27
CA GLN A 530 20.58 -23.44 -6.33
C GLN A 530 21.92 -23.38 -5.60
N PRO A 531 22.19 -24.28 -4.64
CA PRO A 531 23.42 -24.22 -3.88
C PRO A 531 24.59 -24.23 -4.85
N THR A 532 25.38 -23.16 -4.86
CA THR A 532 26.79 -23.26 -5.25
C THR A 532 27.34 -24.35 -4.36
N PRO A 533 27.83 -25.46 -4.90
CA PRO A 533 28.35 -26.53 -4.07
C PRO A 533 29.46 -25.94 -3.22
N GLN A 534 29.37 -26.16 -1.92
CA GLN A 534 30.54 -26.16 -1.06
C GLN A 534 31.41 -27.36 -1.45
N GLY A 535 31.93 -27.33 -2.67
CA GLY A 535 32.99 -28.19 -3.14
C GLY A 535 34.30 -27.57 -2.71
N VAL A 536 35.13 -28.33 -2.01
CA VAL A 536 36.55 -28.02 -1.89
C VAL A 536 37.07 -27.86 -3.32
N ALA A 537 37.53 -26.66 -3.70
CA ALA A 537 38.09 -26.44 -5.04
C ALA A 537 39.26 -27.40 -5.24
N LEU A 538 39.12 -28.35 -6.17
CA LEU A 538 40.14 -29.36 -6.44
C LEU A 538 41.22 -28.86 -7.41
N GLY A 539 41.01 -27.69 -8.04
CA GLY A 539 41.91 -27.15 -9.07
C GLY A 539 42.02 -28.08 -10.28
N PHE A 540 41.02 -28.92 -10.53
CA PHE A 540 41.07 -30.02 -11.48
C PHE A 540 39.90 -30.00 -12.46
N ASN A 541 40.20 -30.09 -13.76
CA ASN A 541 39.22 -30.05 -14.83
C ASN A 541 39.03 -31.44 -15.45
N PHE A 542 37.89 -32.06 -15.20
CA PHE A 542 37.50 -33.35 -15.78
C PHE A 542 37.21 -33.21 -17.29
N VAL A 543 38.14 -33.71 -18.12
CA VAL A 543 37.98 -33.74 -19.60
C VAL A 543 37.76 -35.15 -20.16
N ARG A 544 38.23 -36.18 -19.44
CA ARG A 544 38.20 -37.58 -19.87
C ARG A 544 36.94 -38.31 -19.36
N PRO A 545 36.28 -39.15 -20.18
CA PRO A 545 35.20 -40.01 -19.70
C PRO A 545 35.73 -41.05 -18.70
N LEU A 546 35.02 -41.23 -17.57
CA LEU A 546 35.35 -42.21 -16.54
C LEU A 546 34.17 -43.18 -16.37
N ALA A 547 34.45 -44.47 -16.20
CA ALA A 547 33.43 -45.53 -16.09
C ALA A 547 33.94 -46.67 -15.19
N LEU A 548 33.03 -47.56 -14.78
CA LEU A 548 33.32 -48.72 -13.95
C LEU A 548 34.49 -49.54 -14.52
N GLY A 549 35.41 -49.95 -13.64
CA GLY A 549 36.60 -50.74 -13.99
C GLY A 549 37.84 -49.91 -14.32
N LEU A 550 37.72 -48.59 -14.53
CA LEU A 550 38.85 -47.72 -14.86
C LEU A 550 39.77 -47.49 -13.64
N ARG A 551 41.09 -47.50 -13.87
CA ARG A 551 42.12 -47.08 -12.88
C ARG A 551 42.90 -45.89 -13.43
N HIS A 552 42.79 -44.72 -12.81
CA HIS A 552 43.47 -43.51 -13.26
C HIS A 552 43.51 -42.43 -12.17
N ALA A 553 44.43 -41.46 -12.27
CA ALA A 553 44.51 -40.32 -11.36
C ALA A 553 43.22 -39.47 -11.36
N ASP A 554 42.60 -39.29 -12.53
CA ASP A 554 41.29 -38.63 -12.69
C ASP A 554 40.18 -39.32 -11.87
N VAL A 555 40.29 -40.64 -11.64
CA VAL A 555 39.33 -41.36 -10.78
C VAL A 555 39.58 -41.02 -9.31
N SER A 556 40.83 -40.81 -8.89
CA SER A 556 41.12 -40.29 -7.55
C SER A 556 40.52 -38.91 -7.35
N LYS A 557 40.63 -38.02 -8.36
CA LYS A 557 40.00 -36.69 -8.33
C LYS A 557 38.49 -36.74 -8.30
N LEU A 558 37.88 -37.68 -9.04
CA LEU A 558 36.45 -37.94 -8.95
C LEU A 558 36.04 -38.38 -7.54
N GLN A 559 36.80 -39.29 -6.92
CA GLN A 559 36.52 -39.78 -5.57
C GLN A 559 36.72 -38.69 -4.51
N GLU A 560 37.73 -37.82 -4.65
CA GLU A 560 37.93 -36.64 -3.81
C GLU A 560 36.73 -35.68 -3.90
N ALA A 561 36.22 -35.43 -5.11
CA ALA A 561 35.04 -34.58 -5.33
C ALA A 561 33.78 -35.17 -4.68
N LEU A 562 33.51 -36.46 -4.95
CA LEU A 562 32.31 -37.14 -4.44
C LEU A 562 32.34 -37.30 -2.92
N LYS A 563 33.53 -37.44 -2.31
CA LYS A 563 33.70 -37.55 -0.86
C LYS A 563 33.27 -36.27 -0.11
N ALA A 564 33.27 -35.12 -0.78
CA ALA A 564 32.80 -33.87 -0.18
C ALA A 564 31.32 -33.95 0.26
N ASP A 565 30.57 -34.89 -0.30
CA ASP A 565 29.19 -35.14 0.06
C ASP A 565 29.00 -36.57 0.59
N SER A 566 28.95 -36.70 1.91
CA SER A 566 28.77 -37.98 2.61
C SER A 566 27.42 -38.63 2.33
N SER A 567 26.41 -37.88 1.85
CA SER A 567 25.11 -38.46 1.44
C SER A 567 25.22 -39.21 0.10
N ILE A 568 26.16 -38.81 -0.75
CA ILE A 568 26.43 -39.40 -2.07
C ILE A 568 27.49 -40.49 -1.97
N TYR A 569 28.60 -40.22 -1.28
CA TYR A 569 29.75 -41.14 -1.18
C TYR A 569 30.17 -41.42 0.27
N PRO A 570 29.34 -42.12 1.05
CA PRO A 570 29.59 -42.38 2.47
C PRO A 570 30.86 -43.22 2.71
N GLU A 571 31.26 -44.03 1.74
CA GLU A 571 32.50 -44.82 1.84
C GLU A 571 33.76 -43.95 1.82
N GLY A 572 33.72 -42.79 1.14
CA GLY A 572 34.79 -41.79 1.16
C GLY A 572 36.19 -42.30 0.75
N LEU A 573 36.27 -43.42 0.02
CA LEU A 573 37.53 -44.07 -0.36
C LEU A 573 38.11 -43.44 -1.63
N VAL A 574 39.36 -42.97 -1.56
CA VAL A 574 40.12 -42.45 -2.71
C VAL A 574 41.19 -43.48 -3.06
N THR A 575 40.88 -44.37 -3.99
CA THR A 575 41.74 -45.51 -4.38
C THR A 575 42.29 -45.38 -5.79
N GLY A 576 41.78 -44.43 -6.58
CA GLY A 576 42.08 -44.30 -8.00
C GLY A 576 41.47 -45.40 -8.87
N TYR A 577 40.64 -46.29 -8.30
CA TYR A 577 39.91 -47.34 -9.00
C TYR A 577 38.40 -47.08 -8.98
N PHE A 578 37.79 -47.09 -10.16
CA PHE A 578 36.36 -46.88 -10.31
C PHE A 578 35.64 -48.21 -10.07
N GLY A 579 35.46 -48.54 -8.79
CA GLY A 579 34.76 -49.75 -8.34
C GLY A 579 33.26 -49.54 -8.08
N PRO A 580 32.57 -50.56 -7.54
CA PRO A 580 31.12 -50.50 -7.26
C PRO A 580 30.70 -49.36 -6.33
N ALA A 581 31.54 -48.97 -5.36
CA ALA A 581 31.25 -47.84 -4.46
C ALA A 581 31.27 -46.50 -5.22
N THR A 582 32.28 -46.28 -6.08
CA THR A 582 32.37 -45.09 -6.93
C THR A 582 31.26 -45.04 -7.98
N LEU A 583 30.85 -46.19 -8.52
CA LEU A 583 29.70 -46.28 -9.41
C LEU A 583 28.40 -45.82 -8.73
N ARG A 584 28.09 -46.34 -7.54
CA ARG A 584 26.92 -45.91 -6.78
C ARG A 584 26.97 -44.42 -6.44
N ALA A 585 28.16 -43.90 -6.10
CA ALA A 585 28.34 -42.47 -5.83
C ALA A 585 28.11 -41.62 -7.08
N VAL A 586 28.59 -42.04 -8.25
CA VAL A 586 28.32 -41.33 -9.52
C VAL A 586 26.83 -41.39 -9.87
N GLN A 587 26.16 -42.51 -9.66
CA GLN A 587 24.72 -42.64 -9.87
C GLN A 587 23.92 -41.70 -8.97
N LYS A 588 24.20 -41.69 -7.67
CA LYS A 588 23.59 -40.76 -6.70
C LYS A 588 23.89 -39.30 -7.03
N PHE A 589 25.10 -39.00 -7.49
CA PHE A 589 25.46 -37.66 -7.95
C PHE A 589 24.63 -37.25 -9.17
N GLN A 590 24.49 -38.14 -10.15
CA GLN A 590 23.68 -37.89 -11.34
C GLN A 590 22.20 -37.68 -11.01
N GLU A 591 21.66 -38.45 -10.06
CA GLU A 591 20.29 -38.29 -9.58
C GLU A 591 20.11 -36.98 -8.81
N LYS A 592 21.03 -36.67 -7.88
CA LYS A 592 20.98 -35.45 -7.07
C LYS A 592 20.99 -34.19 -7.92
N TYR A 593 21.75 -34.18 -9.01
CA TYR A 593 21.86 -33.02 -9.90
C TYR A 593 21.03 -33.14 -11.18
N GLY A 594 20.11 -34.11 -11.26
CA GLY A 594 19.17 -34.25 -12.40
C GLY A 594 19.83 -34.52 -13.75
N ILE A 595 21.02 -35.13 -13.79
CA ILE A 595 21.80 -35.35 -15.02
C ILE A 595 21.28 -36.55 -15.81
N THR A 596 21.01 -37.67 -15.13
CA THR A 596 20.49 -38.93 -15.71
C THR A 596 20.00 -39.84 -14.57
N SER A 597 19.18 -40.85 -14.88
CA SER A 597 18.55 -41.75 -13.91
C SER A 597 18.58 -43.20 -14.37
N SER A 598 18.23 -44.14 -13.49
CA SER A 598 18.24 -45.57 -13.80
C SER A 598 17.45 -45.88 -15.07
N GLY A 599 18.08 -46.62 -16.00
CA GLY A 599 17.53 -46.95 -17.32
C GLY A 599 17.83 -45.95 -18.44
N GLN A 600 18.38 -44.77 -18.12
CA GLN A 600 18.77 -43.78 -19.12
C GLN A 600 20.23 -43.95 -19.60
N PRO A 601 20.55 -43.61 -20.86
CA PRO A 601 21.92 -43.68 -21.36
C PRO A 601 22.91 -42.85 -20.52
N GLY A 602 24.04 -43.44 -20.17
CA GLY A 602 25.10 -42.77 -19.39
C GLY A 602 24.92 -42.80 -17.87
N TYR A 603 23.86 -43.43 -17.35
CA TYR A 603 23.71 -43.66 -15.92
C TYR A 603 24.87 -44.52 -15.37
N GLY A 604 25.56 -44.00 -14.35
CA GLY A 604 26.77 -44.58 -13.79
C GLY A 604 28.08 -44.26 -14.53
N ASN A 605 28.02 -43.56 -15.67
CA ASN A 605 29.20 -43.13 -16.42
C ASN A 605 29.44 -41.62 -16.30
N VAL A 606 30.70 -41.22 -16.19
CA VAL A 606 31.12 -39.81 -16.12
C VAL A 606 31.27 -39.25 -17.54
N GLY A 607 30.13 -39.12 -18.22
CA GLY A 607 30.00 -38.55 -19.57
C GLY A 607 30.10 -37.01 -19.60
N PRO A 608 29.94 -36.37 -20.77
CA PRO A 608 30.10 -34.92 -20.94
C PRO A 608 29.28 -34.10 -19.95
N ASN A 609 28.01 -34.44 -19.74
CA ASN A 609 27.12 -33.72 -18.82
C ASN A 609 27.53 -33.90 -17.36
N THR A 610 27.91 -35.12 -16.96
CA THR A 610 28.43 -35.39 -15.61
C THR A 610 29.73 -34.61 -15.34
N ARG A 611 30.63 -34.54 -16.33
CA ARG A 611 31.88 -33.76 -16.21
C ARG A 611 31.64 -32.27 -16.17
N ALA A 612 30.71 -31.76 -16.99
CA ALA A 612 30.35 -30.35 -16.97
C ALA A 612 29.88 -29.94 -15.57
N LYS A 613 29.00 -30.75 -14.95
CA LYS A 613 28.56 -30.48 -13.58
C LYS A 613 29.72 -30.60 -12.58
N LEU A 614 30.50 -31.69 -12.60
CA LEU A 614 31.67 -31.81 -11.71
C LEU A 614 32.65 -30.62 -11.81
N ASN A 615 32.88 -30.10 -13.01
CA ASN A 615 33.73 -28.92 -13.23
C ASN A 615 33.05 -27.62 -12.77
N GLU A 616 31.74 -27.50 -12.89
CA GLU A 616 31.00 -26.37 -12.31
C GLU A 616 31.12 -26.37 -10.78
N LEU A 617 31.17 -27.55 -10.17
CA LEU A 617 31.10 -27.72 -8.72
C LEU A 617 32.46 -27.74 -8.01
N TYR A 618 33.50 -28.25 -8.66
CA TYR A 618 34.77 -28.60 -7.99
C TYR A 618 36.04 -28.16 -8.73
N LYS A 619 35.92 -27.47 -9.88
CA LYS A 619 37.08 -27.09 -10.70
C LYS A 619 38.00 -26.09 -10.01
#